data_AF-A0A6A3KYQ9-F1
#
_entry.id   AF-A0A6A3KYQ9-F1
#
_cell.length_a   1.000
_cell.length_b   1.000
_cell.length_c   1.000
_cell.angle_alpha   90.00
_cell.angle_beta   90.00
_cell.angle_gamma   90.00
#
_symmetry.space_group_name_H-M   'P 1'
#
loop_
_entity.id
_entity.type
_entity.pdbx_description
1 polymer ?
#
loop_
_entity_poly.entity_id
_entity_poly.type
_entity_poly.pdbx_seq_one_letter_code
_entity_poly.pdbx_strand_id
1 'polypeptide(L)'
;MWIMKPCSKAQGKGIFIINKLSQTKKWANQRWTNMPIKEGYVVSRYIENPLLVGGKKFDLRMSVLVLSYRPMQALVYREGFARFCNVKYSAAADDMDNPFMHLTNVAVQKNNEDYNSNHGGKWSVANLCLYVEATRGRGTGEKLLRDIHAVMLHALRAVQNVIINDPHCFECYGYDIIVDENLKPWLVEVNASPSLSTTTREDRNMKSRLLRDVLELAVAADAGPDQRRAVLPPPTLSATTGFMWLLNETAQLEADRLRADALRKNAKRASSAQWR
;
A
#
# COMPACT_ATOMS: atom_id res chain seq x y z
N MET A 1 -9.03 -18.83 -12.52
CA MET A 1 -9.37 -18.90 -11.09
C MET A 1 -9.86 -17.55 -10.59
N TRP A 2 -10.77 -17.54 -9.62
CA TRP A 2 -11.32 -16.35 -8.99
C TRP A 2 -11.22 -16.46 -7.48
N ILE A 3 -11.01 -15.33 -6.79
CA ILE A 3 -10.97 -15.25 -5.34
C ILE A 3 -12.18 -14.47 -4.85
N MET A 4 -12.89 -15.05 -3.88
CA MET A 4 -14.03 -14.43 -3.23
C MET A 4 -13.60 -13.91 -1.86
N LYS A 5 -13.86 -12.63 -1.60
CA LYS A 5 -13.50 -11.98 -0.34
C LYS A 5 -14.72 -11.29 0.28
N PRO A 6 -14.99 -11.48 1.58
CA PRO A 6 -16.03 -10.73 2.29
C PRO A 6 -15.63 -9.26 2.42
N CYS A 7 -16.59 -8.34 2.30
CA CYS A 7 -16.34 -6.90 2.36
C CYS A 7 -16.04 -6.39 3.79
N SER A 8 -16.46 -7.13 4.81
CA SER A 8 -16.47 -6.66 6.21
C SER A 8 -15.62 -7.51 7.15
N LYS A 9 -14.73 -8.36 6.62
CA LYS A 9 -13.82 -9.19 7.43
C LYS A 9 -12.37 -8.92 7.06
N ALA A 10 -11.48 -9.34 7.95
CA ALA A 10 -10.03 -9.21 7.81
C ALA A 10 -9.33 -10.54 8.11
N GLN A 11 -7.99 -10.54 8.03
CA GLN A 11 -7.12 -11.65 8.44
C GLN A 11 -7.29 -12.94 7.60
N GLY A 12 -7.82 -12.84 6.39
CA GLY A 12 -8.07 -13.99 5.51
C GLY A 12 -9.34 -14.78 5.84
N LYS A 13 -10.12 -14.36 6.86
CA LYS A 13 -11.32 -15.09 7.28
C LYS A 13 -12.41 -15.01 6.22
N GLY A 14 -12.88 -16.19 5.80
CA GLY A 14 -13.98 -16.30 4.83
C GLY A 14 -13.57 -16.12 3.37
N ILE A 15 -12.28 -16.04 3.09
CA ILE A 15 -11.75 -16.05 1.72
C ILE A 15 -11.74 -17.48 1.19
N PHE A 16 -12.13 -17.65 -0.07
CA PHE A 16 -12.03 -18.92 -0.78
C PHE A 16 -11.79 -18.68 -2.28
N ILE A 17 -11.24 -19.68 -2.95
CA ILE A 17 -10.92 -19.63 -4.38
C ILE A 17 -11.90 -20.55 -5.12
N ILE A 18 -12.35 -20.11 -6.29
CA ILE A 18 -13.24 -20.89 -7.16
C ILE A 18 -12.66 -20.95 -8.57
N ASN A 19 -12.91 -22.06 -9.25
CA ASN A 19 -12.65 -22.23 -10.68
C ASN A 19 -13.94 -22.39 -11.50
N LYS A 20 -15.06 -22.71 -10.84
CA LYS A 20 -16.37 -22.87 -11.48
C LYS A 20 -17.43 -22.10 -10.71
N LEU A 21 -18.31 -21.40 -11.43
CA LEU A 21 -19.41 -20.65 -10.81
C LEU A 21 -20.34 -21.54 -9.98
N SER A 22 -20.46 -22.83 -10.32
CA SER A 22 -21.26 -23.79 -9.53
C SER A 22 -20.77 -23.96 -8.09
N GLN A 23 -19.49 -23.68 -7.80
CA GLN A 23 -18.94 -23.72 -6.44
C GLN A 23 -19.53 -22.61 -5.55
N THR A 24 -19.96 -21.47 -6.12
CA THR A 24 -20.56 -20.37 -5.34
C THR A 24 -21.87 -20.78 -4.68
N LYS A 25 -22.66 -21.63 -5.35
CA LYS A 25 -23.93 -22.14 -4.82
C LYS A 25 -23.75 -23.04 -3.60
N LYS A 26 -22.70 -23.88 -3.60
CA LYS A 26 -22.35 -24.72 -2.44
C LYS A 26 -22.02 -23.85 -1.22
N TRP A 27 -21.21 -22.81 -1.43
CA TRP A 27 -20.83 -21.86 -0.38
C TRP A 27 -21.99 -20.99 0.11
N ALA A 28 -22.82 -20.49 -0.81
CA ALA A 28 -24.05 -19.76 -0.49
C ALA A 28 -24.96 -20.60 0.41
N ASN A 29 -25.23 -21.85 0.05
CA ASN A 29 -26.15 -22.72 0.80
C ASN A 29 -25.62 -23.16 2.17
N GLN A 30 -24.29 -23.26 2.35
CA GLN A 30 -23.68 -23.64 3.63
C GLN A 30 -23.64 -22.51 4.65
N ARG A 31 -23.60 -21.24 4.23
CA ARG A 31 -23.46 -20.07 5.13
C ARG A 31 -24.67 -19.14 5.18
N TRP A 32 -25.48 -19.04 4.12
CA TRP A 32 -26.59 -18.08 4.06
C TRP A 32 -27.89 -18.58 4.68
N THR A 33 -27.97 -19.85 5.06
CA THR A 33 -29.19 -20.41 5.67
C THR A 33 -29.47 -19.92 7.10
N ASN A 34 -28.46 -19.37 7.80
CA ASN A 34 -28.60 -18.97 9.23
C ASN A 34 -28.02 -17.58 9.58
N MET A 35 -27.75 -16.69 8.61
CA MET A 35 -27.20 -15.35 8.91
C MET A 35 -28.25 -14.26 8.68
N PRO A 36 -28.60 -13.45 9.70
CA PRO A 36 -29.63 -12.41 9.59
C PRO A 36 -29.22 -11.24 8.68
N ILE A 37 -27.93 -11.11 8.35
CA ILE A 37 -27.40 -10.07 7.47
C ILE A 37 -26.71 -10.72 6.27
N LYS A 38 -27.12 -10.35 5.06
CA LYS A 38 -26.43 -10.74 3.82
C LYS A 38 -25.06 -10.06 3.77
N GLU A 39 -24.00 -10.81 4.01
CA GLU A 39 -22.62 -10.35 3.90
C GLU A 39 -22.25 -10.11 2.42
N GLY A 40 -21.80 -8.90 2.08
CA GLY A 40 -21.33 -8.57 0.73
C GLY A 40 -19.99 -9.24 0.41
N TYR A 41 -19.80 -9.68 -0.83
CA TYR A 41 -18.55 -10.26 -1.32
C TYR A 41 -18.05 -9.55 -2.57
N VAL A 42 -16.74 -9.39 -2.67
CA VAL A 42 -16.04 -9.01 -3.89
C VAL A 42 -15.51 -10.27 -4.56
N VAL A 43 -15.72 -10.37 -5.87
CA VAL A 43 -15.14 -11.42 -6.72
C VAL A 43 -14.06 -10.78 -7.59
N SER A 44 -12.83 -11.24 -7.41
CA SER A 44 -11.67 -10.72 -8.16
C SER A 44 -11.00 -11.86 -8.91
N ARG A 45 -10.44 -11.56 -10.08
CA ARG A 45 -9.59 -12.52 -10.79
C ARG A 45 -8.39 -12.87 -9.90
N TYR A 46 -8.13 -14.16 -9.73
CA TYR A 46 -6.98 -14.60 -8.96
C TYR A 46 -5.69 -14.43 -9.78
N ILE A 47 -4.61 -14.01 -9.14
CA ILE A 47 -3.29 -13.90 -9.78
C ILE A 47 -2.65 -15.29 -9.74
N GLU A 48 -2.78 -16.02 -10.85
CA GLU A 48 -2.38 -17.43 -10.95
C GLU A 48 -0.87 -17.62 -11.14
N ASN A 49 -0.19 -16.57 -11.60
CA ASN A 49 1.24 -16.52 -11.88
C ASN A 49 1.95 -15.46 -11.02
N PRO A 50 1.88 -15.55 -9.67
CA PRO A 50 2.59 -14.63 -8.80
C PRO A 50 4.11 -14.80 -8.97
N LEU A 51 4.87 -13.74 -8.72
CA LEU A 51 6.31 -13.87 -8.51
C LEU A 51 6.54 -14.78 -7.30
N LEU A 52 7.40 -15.78 -7.47
CA LEU A 52 7.75 -16.73 -6.42
C LEU A 52 9.19 -16.52 -5.98
N VAL A 53 9.42 -16.65 -4.68
CA VAL A 53 10.78 -16.72 -4.11
C VAL A 53 10.92 -18.09 -3.46
N GLY A 54 11.90 -18.89 -3.89
CA GLY A 54 12.05 -20.26 -3.41
C GLY A 54 10.80 -21.13 -3.64
N GLY A 55 10.02 -20.81 -4.67
CA GLY A 55 8.75 -21.46 -4.98
C GLY A 55 7.57 -21.05 -4.09
N LYS A 56 7.72 -20.06 -3.19
CA LYS A 56 6.67 -19.63 -2.27
C LYS A 56 6.05 -18.30 -2.72
N LYS A 57 4.72 -18.21 -2.59
CA LYS A 57 3.93 -17.00 -2.86
C LYS A 57 4.15 -15.97 -1.74
N PHE A 58 4.09 -14.70 -2.08
CA PHE A 58 4.08 -13.61 -1.11
C PHE A 58 3.19 -12.44 -1.54
N ASP A 59 2.91 -11.56 -0.58
CA ASP A 59 2.38 -10.23 -0.84
C ASP A 59 3.24 -9.18 -0.13
N LEU A 60 3.20 -7.93 -0.59
CA LEU A 60 3.92 -6.80 -0.03
C LEU A 60 3.01 -5.95 0.85
N ARG A 61 3.47 -5.66 2.07
CA ARG A 61 2.92 -4.63 2.94
C ARG A 61 3.83 -3.40 2.93
N MET A 62 3.29 -2.28 2.50
CA MET A 62 3.97 -0.97 2.55
C MET A 62 3.04 0.09 3.14
N SER A 63 3.61 1.10 3.81
CA SER A 63 2.83 2.16 4.47
C SER A 63 2.86 3.44 3.65
N VAL A 64 1.70 4.10 3.55
CA VAL A 64 1.56 5.41 2.91
C VAL A 64 0.86 6.37 3.87
N LEU A 65 1.54 7.44 4.25
CA LEU A 65 1.01 8.53 5.05
C LEU A 65 0.42 9.59 4.13
N VAL A 66 -0.83 9.95 4.33
CA VAL A 66 -1.48 11.07 3.65
C VAL A 66 -1.78 12.14 4.69
N LEU A 67 -1.18 13.31 4.51
CA LEU A 67 -1.37 14.48 5.38
C LEU A 67 -2.49 15.39 4.89
N SER A 68 -2.77 15.36 3.59
CA SER A 68 -3.87 16.10 2.97
C SER A 68 -4.19 15.49 1.61
N TYR A 69 -5.45 15.57 1.17
CA TYR A 69 -5.87 15.19 -0.18
C TYR A 69 -6.04 16.41 -1.09
N ARG A 70 -6.19 17.61 -0.54
CA ARG A 70 -6.35 18.86 -1.30
C ARG A 70 -5.61 20.01 -0.62
N PRO A 71 -4.44 20.42 -1.15
CA PRO A 71 -3.62 19.70 -2.14
C PRO A 71 -3.06 18.37 -1.61
N MET A 72 -2.89 17.36 -2.46
CA MET A 72 -2.40 16.04 -2.02
C MET A 72 -0.96 16.10 -1.52
N GLN A 73 -0.78 15.67 -0.26
CA GLN A 73 0.50 15.44 0.38
C GLN A 73 0.57 13.99 0.83
N ALA A 74 1.18 13.15 -0.01
CA ALA A 74 1.30 11.71 0.21
C ALA A 74 2.77 11.29 0.29
N LEU A 75 3.09 10.50 1.31
CA LEU A 75 4.43 10.00 1.58
C LEU A 75 4.41 8.48 1.70
N VAL A 76 5.38 7.81 1.09
CA VAL A 76 5.56 6.36 1.22
C VAL A 76 6.69 6.08 2.21
N TYR A 77 6.48 5.10 3.10
CA TYR A 77 7.52 4.65 4.02
C TYR A 77 8.51 3.75 3.27
N ARG A 78 9.81 4.05 3.38
CA ARG A 78 10.88 3.33 2.68
C ARG A 78 10.98 1.88 3.12
N GLU A 79 10.73 1.61 4.41
CA GLU A 79 10.67 0.25 4.93
C GLU A 79 9.29 -0.36 4.68
N GLY A 80 9.29 -1.62 4.26
CA GLY A 80 8.10 -2.44 4.10
C GLY A 80 8.53 -3.91 4.10
N PHE A 81 7.57 -4.82 4.03
CA PHE A 81 7.90 -6.24 4.06
C PHE A 81 7.02 -7.11 3.14
N ALA A 82 7.66 -8.09 2.52
CA ALA A 82 7.01 -9.22 1.87
C ALA A 82 6.58 -10.24 2.94
N ARG A 83 5.34 -10.72 2.89
CA ARG A 83 4.81 -11.80 3.73
C ARG A 83 4.68 -13.07 2.92
N PHE A 84 5.42 -14.10 3.28
CA PHE A 84 5.44 -15.37 2.56
C PHE A 84 4.40 -16.35 3.06
N CYS A 85 3.89 -17.16 2.14
CA CYS A 85 3.27 -18.44 2.45
C CYS A 85 4.35 -19.44 2.92
N ASN A 86 3.98 -20.36 3.82
CA ASN A 86 4.91 -21.38 4.30
C ASN A 86 5.11 -22.52 3.29
N VAL A 87 4.10 -22.80 2.45
CA VAL A 87 4.07 -23.90 1.49
C VAL A 87 4.45 -23.41 0.08
N LYS A 88 5.05 -24.29 -0.74
CA LYS A 88 5.32 -24.02 -2.16
C LYS A 88 4.02 -23.79 -2.92
N TYR A 89 4.02 -22.84 -3.83
CA TYR A 89 2.88 -22.47 -4.63
C TYR A 89 2.64 -23.46 -5.78
N SER A 90 1.37 -23.79 -5.99
CA SER A 90 0.84 -24.56 -7.11
C SER A 90 -0.46 -23.92 -7.55
N ALA A 91 -0.74 -23.93 -8.86
CA ALA A 91 -2.01 -23.49 -9.42
C ALA A 91 -2.92 -24.67 -9.80
N ALA A 92 -2.54 -25.90 -9.43
CA ALA A 92 -3.30 -27.10 -9.74
C ALA A 92 -4.67 -27.07 -9.04
N ALA A 93 -5.68 -27.65 -9.69
CA ALA A 93 -7.05 -27.66 -9.17
C ALA A 93 -7.16 -28.34 -7.79
N ASP A 94 -6.34 -29.37 -7.55
CA ASP A 94 -6.33 -30.16 -6.33
C ASP A 94 -5.76 -29.38 -5.13
N ASP A 95 -4.93 -28.36 -5.39
CA ASP A 95 -4.28 -27.55 -4.36
C ASP A 95 -5.08 -26.30 -3.98
N MET A 96 -6.15 -25.96 -4.73
CA MET A 96 -6.89 -24.71 -4.60
C MET A 96 -7.52 -24.48 -3.22
N ASP A 97 -7.88 -25.57 -2.53
CA ASP A 97 -8.51 -25.51 -1.21
C ASP A 97 -7.48 -25.36 -0.07
N ASN A 98 -6.18 -25.37 -0.35
CA ASN A 98 -5.13 -25.19 0.65
C ASN A 98 -4.86 -23.70 0.94
N PRO A 99 -5.36 -23.15 2.06
CA PRO A 99 -5.20 -21.72 2.35
C PRO A 99 -3.75 -21.34 2.64
N PHE A 100 -2.91 -22.27 3.12
CA PHE A 100 -1.51 -21.99 3.45
C PHE A 100 -0.65 -21.70 2.23
N MET A 101 -1.08 -22.18 1.05
CA MET A 101 -0.43 -21.95 -0.23
C MET A 101 -0.84 -20.62 -0.88
N HIS A 102 -2.08 -20.20 -0.64
CA HIS A 102 -2.72 -19.13 -1.40
C HIS A 102 -2.94 -17.83 -0.63
N LEU A 103 -3.01 -17.89 0.70
CA LEU A 103 -3.25 -16.75 1.59
C LEU A 103 -2.01 -16.44 2.42
N THR A 104 -1.46 -15.24 2.26
CA THR A 104 -0.21 -14.80 2.91
C THR A 104 -0.43 -14.18 4.30
N ASN A 105 -1.69 -14.05 4.73
CA ASN A 105 -2.03 -13.44 6.01
C ASN A 105 -1.35 -14.18 7.16
N VAL A 106 -0.63 -13.45 8.01
CA VAL A 106 0.05 -14.00 9.20
C VAL A 106 -0.88 -14.82 10.09
N ALA A 107 -2.14 -14.40 10.23
CA ALA A 107 -3.14 -15.13 11.02
C ALA A 107 -3.46 -16.53 10.47
N VAL A 108 -3.35 -16.73 9.16
CA VAL A 108 -3.47 -18.04 8.52
C VAL A 108 -2.15 -18.79 8.68
N GLN A 109 -1.03 -18.16 8.34
CA GLN A 109 0.29 -18.82 8.32
C GLN A 109 0.78 -19.30 9.69
N LYS A 110 0.41 -18.62 10.79
CA LYS A 110 0.76 -19.05 12.16
C LYS A 110 0.17 -20.41 12.57
N ASN A 111 -0.89 -20.86 11.91
CA ASN A 111 -1.51 -22.15 12.21
C ASN A 111 -0.85 -23.31 11.46
N ASN A 112 0.17 -23.04 10.65
CA ASN A 112 0.92 -24.06 9.94
C ASN A 112 2.12 -24.52 10.80
N GLU A 113 2.37 -25.82 10.83
CA GLU A 113 3.43 -26.44 11.64
C GLU A 113 4.84 -25.93 11.27
N ASP A 114 5.06 -25.58 10.00
CA ASP A 114 6.35 -25.07 9.49
C ASP A 114 6.55 -23.56 9.73
N TYR A 115 5.68 -22.92 10.51
CA TYR A 115 5.82 -21.49 10.79
C TYR A 115 7.03 -21.20 11.67
N ASN A 116 8.10 -20.70 11.08
CA ASN A 116 9.27 -20.27 11.83
C ASN A 116 9.06 -18.85 12.39
N SER A 117 8.87 -18.81 13.71
CA SER A 117 8.61 -17.62 14.53
C SER A 117 9.80 -16.65 14.60
N ASN A 118 11.03 -17.12 14.40
CA ASN A 118 12.23 -16.29 14.50
C ASN A 118 12.29 -15.27 13.36
N HIS A 119 12.03 -15.69 12.12
CA HIS A 119 12.03 -14.81 10.95
C HIS A 119 10.62 -14.38 10.50
N GLY A 120 9.57 -15.00 11.04
CA GLY A 120 8.15 -14.70 10.77
C GLY A 120 7.70 -14.87 9.31
N GLY A 121 8.51 -15.51 8.44
CA GLY A 121 8.20 -15.66 7.02
C GLY A 121 8.15 -14.30 6.30
N LYS A 122 9.04 -13.37 6.64
CA LYS A 122 9.07 -12.02 6.07
C LYS A 122 10.42 -11.69 5.44
N TRP A 123 10.39 -10.95 4.34
CA TRP A 123 11.56 -10.21 3.82
C TRP A 123 11.31 -8.73 3.82
N SER A 124 12.35 -7.93 4.00
CA SER A 124 12.26 -6.49 3.69
C SER A 124 12.01 -6.29 2.19
N VAL A 125 11.34 -5.20 1.84
CA VAL A 125 11.19 -4.79 0.42
C VAL A 125 12.56 -4.59 -0.24
N ALA A 126 13.56 -4.12 0.50
CA ALA A 126 14.94 -4.02 0.01
C ALA A 126 15.52 -5.38 -0.40
N ASN A 127 15.36 -6.43 0.42
CA ASN A 127 15.81 -7.77 0.08
C ASN A 127 15.06 -8.34 -1.13
N LEU A 128 13.76 -8.04 -1.26
CA LEU A 128 13.00 -8.40 -2.46
C LEU A 128 13.55 -7.71 -3.71
N CYS A 129 13.85 -6.41 -3.65
CA CYS A 129 14.41 -5.68 -4.78
C CYS A 129 15.78 -6.26 -5.17
N LEU A 130 16.64 -6.57 -4.19
CA LEU A 130 17.92 -7.25 -4.44
C LEU A 130 17.74 -8.62 -5.10
N TYR A 131 16.76 -9.41 -4.64
CA TYR A 131 16.43 -10.70 -5.25
C TYR A 131 15.97 -10.54 -6.71
N VAL A 132 15.11 -9.57 -6.98
CA VAL A 132 14.62 -9.27 -8.34
C VAL A 132 15.77 -8.85 -9.24
N GLU A 133 16.68 -7.98 -8.76
CA GLU A 133 17.86 -7.60 -9.54
C GLU A 133 18.80 -8.77 -9.83
N ALA A 134 19.05 -9.61 -8.81
CA ALA A 134 19.91 -10.77 -8.95
C ALA A 134 19.35 -11.81 -9.93
N THR A 135 18.03 -11.94 -10.03
CA THR A 135 17.37 -12.98 -10.85
C THR A 135 16.86 -12.49 -12.20
N ARG A 136 16.60 -11.18 -12.36
CA ARG A 136 15.98 -10.59 -13.56
C ARG A 136 16.86 -9.55 -14.24
N GLY A 137 18.01 -9.21 -13.65
CA GLY A 137 18.97 -8.26 -14.20
C GLY A 137 18.99 -6.91 -13.48
N ARG A 138 20.10 -6.19 -13.64
CA ARG A 138 20.38 -4.92 -12.95
C ARG A 138 19.28 -3.88 -13.20
N GLY A 139 18.86 -3.18 -12.14
CA GLY A 139 17.88 -2.09 -12.20
C GLY A 139 16.41 -2.54 -12.28
N THR A 140 16.13 -3.85 -12.35
CA THR A 140 14.76 -4.36 -12.34
C THR A 140 14.07 -4.20 -10.98
N GLY A 141 14.81 -4.30 -9.88
CA GLY A 141 14.31 -4.06 -8.52
C GLY A 141 13.89 -2.60 -8.32
N GLU A 142 14.74 -1.65 -8.72
CA GLU A 142 14.38 -0.23 -8.73
C GLU A 142 13.16 0.07 -9.61
N LYS A 143 13.09 -0.53 -10.81
CA LYS A 143 11.93 -0.39 -11.69
C LYS A 143 10.66 -0.91 -11.03
N LEU A 144 10.71 -2.10 -10.43
CA LEU A 144 9.59 -2.69 -9.70
C LEU A 144 9.10 -1.75 -8.57
N LEU A 145 10.02 -1.18 -7.80
CA LEU A 145 9.65 -0.25 -6.72
C LEU A 145 8.97 1.02 -7.26
N ARG A 146 9.44 1.57 -8.39
CA ARG A 146 8.77 2.69 -9.07
C ARG A 146 7.37 2.31 -9.55
N ASP A 147 7.20 1.14 -10.14
CA ASP A 147 5.90 0.67 -10.63
C ASP A 147 4.92 0.46 -9.44
N ILE A 148 5.42 -0.02 -8.29
CA ILE A 148 4.67 -0.15 -7.04
C ILE A 148 4.20 1.24 -6.55
N HIS A 149 5.10 2.21 -6.49
CA HIS A 149 4.76 3.59 -6.10
C HIS A 149 3.72 4.20 -7.05
N ALA A 150 3.81 3.95 -8.36
CA ALA A 150 2.83 4.42 -9.32
C ALA A 150 1.43 3.85 -9.06
N VAL A 151 1.32 2.56 -8.72
CA VAL A 151 0.06 1.93 -8.33
C VAL A 151 -0.53 2.57 -7.07
N MET A 152 0.29 2.81 -6.04
CA MET A 152 -0.16 3.49 -4.81
C MET A 152 -0.70 4.89 -5.10
N LEU A 153 0.04 5.67 -5.89
CA LEU A 153 -0.36 7.02 -6.24
C LEU A 153 -1.64 7.05 -7.09
N HIS A 154 -1.78 6.10 -8.01
CA HIS A 154 -2.99 5.98 -8.83
C HIS A 154 -4.23 5.71 -7.98
N ALA A 155 -4.11 4.85 -6.96
CA ALA A 155 -5.19 4.57 -6.02
C ALA A 155 -5.61 5.82 -5.22
N LEU A 156 -4.64 6.61 -4.72
CA LEU A 156 -4.92 7.86 -4.02
C LEU A 156 -5.62 8.89 -4.91
N ARG A 157 -5.17 9.05 -6.16
CA ARG A 157 -5.78 9.97 -7.12
C ARG A 157 -7.21 9.60 -7.48
N ALA A 158 -7.51 8.30 -7.57
CA ALA A 158 -8.86 7.83 -7.86
C ALA A 158 -9.89 8.27 -6.80
N VAL A 159 -9.47 8.45 -5.55
CA VAL A 159 -10.36 8.85 -4.45
C VAL A 159 -10.27 10.33 -4.06
N GLN A 160 -9.28 11.06 -4.57
CA GLN A 160 -8.96 12.44 -4.17
C GLN A 160 -10.17 13.40 -4.20
N ASN A 161 -11.06 13.25 -5.18
CA ASN A 161 -12.21 14.12 -5.37
C ASN A 161 -13.44 13.73 -4.54
N VAL A 162 -13.48 12.52 -3.99
CA VAL A 162 -14.63 11.99 -3.24
C VAL A 162 -14.33 11.82 -1.76
N ILE A 163 -13.05 11.66 -1.40
CA ILE A 163 -12.65 11.50 -0.01
C ILE A 163 -12.86 12.81 0.76
N ILE A 164 -13.24 12.66 2.04
CA ILE A 164 -13.36 13.78 2.95
C ILE A 164 -11.96 14.37 3.13
N ASN A 165 -11.86 15.69 2.99
CA ASN A 165 -10.61 16.41 3.14
C ASN A 165 -10.76 17.43 4.26
N ASP A 166 -10.23 17.10 5.42
CA ASP A 166 -10.10 17.98 6.57
C ASP A 166 -8.60 18.22 6.82
N PRO A 167 -8.11 19.47 6.88
CA PRO A 167 -6.69 19.76 7.10
C PRO A 167 -6.18 19.31 8.47
N HIS A 168 -7.06 18.98 9.42
CA HIS A 168 -6.67 18.44 10.73
C HIS A 168 -6.68 16.91 10.78
N CYS A 169 -6.91 16.24 9.64
CA CYS A 169 -6.91 14.80 9.54
C CYS A 169 -5.72 14.32 8.72
N PHE A 170 -5.07 13.28 9.21
CA PHE A 170 -4.10 12.49 8.48
C PHE A 170 -4.47 11.01 8.60
N GLU A 171 -3.98 10.20 7.67
CA GLU A 171 -4.21 8.75 7.70
C GLU A 171 -2.96 8.01 7.23
N CYS A 172 -2.62 6.92 7.93
CA CYS A 172 -1.49 6.06 7.57
C CYS A 172 -2.02 4.72 7.07
N TYR A 173 -2.08 4.57 5.75
CA TYR A 173 -2.63 3.40 5.08
C TYR A 173 -1.58 2.30 4.95
N GLY A 174 -2.03 1.04 5.08
CA GLY A 174 -1.27 -0.14 4.68
C GLY A 174 -1.71 -0.64 3.31
N TYR A 175 -0.84 -0.55 2.31
CA TYR A 175 -1.06 -1.08 0.98
C TYR A 175 -0.61 -2.54 0.90
N ASP A 176 -1.49 -3.41 0.39
CA ASP A 176 -1.21 -4.82 0.13
C ASP A 176 -1.12 -5.02 -1.39
N ILE A 177 0.06 -5.45 -1.85
CA ILE A 177 0.38 -5.55 -3.29
C ILE A 177 0.93 -6.94 -3.60
N ILE A 178 0.46 -7.55 -4.68
CA ILE A 178 1.05 -8.77 -5.23
C ILE A 178 1.81 -8.41 -6.51
N VAL A 179 3.01 -8.98 -6.66
CA VAL A 179 3.79 -8.86 -7.89
C VAL A 179 3.63 -10.15 -8.68
N ASP A 180 3.35 -10.06 -9.97
CA ASP A 180 3.30 -11.24 -10.86
C ASP A 180 4.69 -11.61 -11.41
N GLU A 181 4.77 -12.76 -12.08
CA GLU A 181 6.03 -13.28 -12.64
C GLU A 181 6.71 -12.33 -13.65
N ASN A 182 5.96 -11.41 -14.25
CA ASN A 182 6.42 -10.40 -15.20
C ASN A 182 6.81 -9.09 -14.50
N LEU A 183 6.93 -9.10 -13.17
CA LEU A 183 7.22 -7.95 -12.32
C LEU A 183 6.16 -6.83 -12.39
N LYS A 184 4.91 -7.17 -12.74
CA LYS A 184 3.82 -6.21 -12.68
C LYS A 184 3.20 -6.20 -11.27
N PRO A 185 3.13 -5.04 -10.59
CA PRO A 185 2.45 -4.91 -9.32
C PRO A 185 0.94 -4.80 -9.49
N TRP A 186 0.20 -5.49 -8.62
CA TRP A 186 -1.25 -5.52 -8.55
C TRP A 186 -1.70 -5.10 -7.15
N LEU A 187 -2.47 -4.01 -7.06
CA LEU A 187 -3.10 -3.60 -5.80
C LEU A 187 -4.15 -4.64 -5.39
N VAL A 188 -4.04 -5.13 -4.15
CA VAL A 188 -4.95 -6.14 -3.59
C VAL A 188 -5.98 -5.50 -2.67
N GLU A 189 -5.51 -4.68 -1.74
CA GLU A 189 -6.34 -3.92 -0.79
C GLU A 189 -5.56 -2.74 -0.20
N VAL A 190 -6.29 -1.76 0.32
CA VAL A 190 -5.74 -0.64 1.10
C VAL A 190 -6.39 -0.67 2.48
N ASN A 191 -5.58 -0.79 3.51
CA ASN A 191 -6.01 -0.91 4.89
C ASN A 191 -5.89 0.46 5.59
N ALA A 192 -7.00 1.05 6.03
CA ALA A 192 -6.98 2.29 6.82
C ALA A 192 -6.38 2.08 8.23
N SER A 193 -6.57 0.90 8.83
CA SER A 193 -5.99 0.57 10.15
C SER A 193 -5.02 -0.59 10.03
N PRO A 194 -3.81 -0.38 9.47
CA PRO A 194 -2.83 -1.46 9.35
C PRO A 194 -2.42 -1.98 10.73
N SER A 195 -2.38 -3.31 10.88
CA SER A 195 -2.03 -3.94 12.15
C SER A 195 -0.62 -3.56 12.63
N LEU A 196 -0.55 -3.00 13.83
CA LEU A 196 0.69 -2.69 14.55
C LEU A 196 1.20 -3.86 15.41
N SER A 197 0.51 -5.01 15.41
CA SER A 197 0.93 -6.19 16.16
C SER A 197 2.29 -6.68 15.65
N THR A 198 3.22 -6.92 16.56
CA THR A 198 4.60 -7.27 16.21
C THR A 198 4.83 -8.78 16.34
N THR A 199 5.27 -9.43 15.26
CA THR A 199 5.60 -10.87 15.33
C THR A 199 7.08 -11.17 15.50
N THR A 200 7.96 -10.23 15.13
CA THR A 200 9.40 -10.35 15.26
C THR A 200 9.99 -9.05 15.81
N ARG A 201 11.26 -9.08 16.23
CA ARG A 201 11.95 -7.89 16.73
C ARG A 201 12.11 -6.83 15.64
N GLU A 202 12.33 -7.27 14.41
CA GLU A 202 12.48 -6.42 13.23
C GLU A 202 11.16 -5.70 12.93
N ASP A 203 10.03 -6.42 13.02
CA ASP A 203 8.68 -5.85 12.86
C ASP A 203 8.39 -4.80 13.95
N ARG A 204 8.78 -5.07 15.20
CA ARG A 204 8.68 -4.09 16.30
C ARG A 204 9.51 -2.85 16.02
N ASN A 205 10.77 -3.02 15.64
CA ASN A 205 11.67 -1.90 15.39
C ASN A 205 11.19 -1.02 14.24
N MET A 206 10.79 -1.64 13.12
CA MET A 206 10.26 -0.93 11.95
C MET A 206 8.97 -0.17 12.30
N LYS A 207 8.01 -0.81 12.99
CA LYS A 207 6.74 -0.17 13.36
C LYS A 207 6.93 0.95 14.37
N SER A 208 7.83 0.81 15.33
CA SER A 208 8.16 1.89 16.27
C SER A 208 8.75 3.10 15.54
N ARG A 209 9.65 2.89 14.57
CA ARG A 209 10.18 3.98 13.74
C ARG A 209 9.08 4.62 12.89
N LEU A 210 8.25 3.80 12.23
CA LEU A 210 7.11 4.28 11.44
C LEU A 210 6.19 5.19 12.27
N LEU A 211 5.79 4.74 13.48
CA LEU A 211 4.90 5.52 14.34
C LEU A 211 5.53 6.82 14.80
N ARG A 212 6.80 6.79 15.22
CA ARG A 212 7.53 8.00 15.58
C ARG A 212 7.56 8.99 14.41
N ASP A 213 7.91 8.52 13.22
CA ASP A 213 8.02 9.37 12.03
C ASP A 213 6.64 9.91 11.60
N VAL A 214 5.56 9.12 11.74
CA VAL A 214 4.18 9.60 11.52
C VAL A 214 3.84 10.72 12.50
N LEU A 215 4.11 10.54 13.80
CA LEU A 215 3.83 11.57 14.81
C LEU A 215 4.65 12.84 14.59
N GLU A 216 5.92 12.70 14.22
CA GLU A 216 6.79 13.83 13.89
C GLU A 216 6.24 14.64 12.71
N LEU A 217 5.83 13.98 11.63
CA LEU A 217 5.34 14.66 10.42
C LEU A 217 3.92 15.21 10.57
N ALA A 218 3.03 14.46 11.23
CA ALA A 218 1.61 14.78 11.28
C ALA A 218 1.21 15.62 12.50
N VAL A 219 1.91 15.48 13.64
CA VAL A 219 1.53 16.13 14.91
C VAL A 219 2.50 17.24 15.28
N ALA A 220 3.81 17.02 15.18
CA ALA A 220 4.78 18.05 15.59
C ALA A 220 4.79 19.28 14.66
N ALA A 221 4.35 19.12 13.40
CA ALA A 221 4.15 20.22 12.46
C ALA A 221 2.98 21.16 12.85
N ASP A 222 2.12 20.74 13.77
CA ASP A 222 0.90 21.44 14.18
C ASP A 222 1.06 22.25 15.49
N ALA A 223 2.28 22.32 16.06
CA ALA A 223 2.56 22.97 17.34
C ALA A 223 2.49 24.53 17.33
N GLY A 224 1.89 25.14 16.31
CA GLY A 224 1.62 26.58 16.25
C GLY A 224 0.23 26.92 16.80
N PRO A 225 0.01 28.10 17.42
CA PRO A 225 -1.28 28.46 17.97
C PRO A 225 -2.36 28.50 16.88
N ASP A 226 -3.36 27.61 17.01
CA ASP A 226 -4.75 27.62 16.51
C ASP A 226 -5.04 28.54 15.30
N GLN A 227 -4.20 28.48 14.26
CA GLN A 227 -4.48 29.14 13.00
C GLN A 227 -5.37 28.18 12.22
N ARG A 228 -6.57 28.64 11.85
CA ARG A 228 -7.40 28.00 10.82
C ARG A 228 -6.60 27.92 9.52
N ARG A 229 -5.81 26.87 9.35
CA ARG A 229 -4.99 26.65 8.16
C ARG A 229 -5.86 25.89 7.16
N ALA A 230 -6.20 26.57 6.06
CA ALA A 230 -6.88 25.93 4.95
C ALA A 230 -5.99 24.86 4.26
N VAL A 231 -4.66 25.00 4.39
CA VAL A 231 -3.65 24.09 3.82
C VAL A 231 -2.48 23.99 4.81
N LEU A 232 -2.05 22.77 5.14
CA LEU A 232 -0.83 22.55 5.90
C LEU A 232 0.40 22.71 4.99
N PRO A 233 1.44 23.45 5.41
CA PRO A 233 2.69 23.49 4.65
C PRO A 233 3.30 22.09 4.63
N PRO A 234 3.95 21.67 3.52
CA PRO A 234 4.57 20.36 3.45
C PRO A 234 5.68 20.26 4.50
N PRO A 235 5.73 19.19 5.30
CA PRO A 235 6.78 19.03 6.31
C PRO A 235 8.15 18.86 5.66
N THR A 236 9.18 19.36 6.33
CA THR A 236 10.57 19.09 5.96
C THR A 236 10.92 17.67 6.37
N LEU A 237 11.32 16.84 5.41
CA LEU A 237 11.79 15.49 5.70
C LEU A 237 13.22 15.56 6.26
N SER A 238 13.43 15.03 7.47
CA SER A 238 14.78 14.90 8.01
C SER A 238 15.50 13.73 7.35
N ALA A 239 16.84 13.73 7.41
CA ALA A 239 17.63 12.62 6.89
C ALA A 239 17.34 11.28 7.59
N THR A 240 16.78 11.34 8.81
CA THR A 240 16.44 10.18 9.64
C THR A 240 14.97 9.75 9.49
N THR A 241 14.12 10.56 8.85
CA THR A 241 12.73 10.18 8.57
C THR A 241 12.70 9.04 7.54
N GLY A 242 12.00 7.95 7.86
CA GLY A 242 11.84 6.81 6.96
C GLY A 242 10.89 7.07 5.79
N PHE A 243 10.21 8.22 5.74
CA PHE A 243 9.32 8.60 4.66
C PHE A 243 10.04 9.23 3.47
N MET A 244 9.44 9.08 2.29
CA MET A 244 9.79 9.83 1.09
C MET A 244 8.52 10.31 0.39
N TRP A 245 8.61 11.43 -0.32
CA TRP A 245 7.48 11.97 -1.06
C TRP A 245 7.03 10.99 -2.16
N LEU A 246 5.76 10.61 -2.11
CA LEU A 246 5.06 9.94 -3.21
C LEU A 246 4.44 11.00 -4.14
N LEU A 247 3.81 12.02 -3.56
CA LEU A 247 3.35 13.22 -4.24
C LEU A 247 3.28 14.41 -3.27
N ASN A 248 3.71 15.58 -3.73
CA ASN A 248 3.56 16.85 -3.02
C ASN A 248 2.97 17.90 -3.99
N GLU A 249 1.64 17.97 -4.04
CA GLU A 249 0.95 18.94 -4.90
C GLU A 249 1.14 20.37 -4.40
N THR A 250 1.32 20.59 -3.09
CA THR A 250 1.55 21.94 -2.54
C THR A 250 2.80 22.57 -3.12
N ALA A 251 3.92 21.84 -3.13
CA ALA A 251 5.18 22.32 -3.70
C ALA A 251 5.06 22.58 -5.22
N GLN A 252 4.29 21.76 -5.94
CA GLN A 252 4.03 21.97 -7.36
C GLN A 252 3.23 23.26 -7.61
N LEU A 253 2.14 23.45 -6.86
CA LEU A 253 1.30 24.64 -6.94
C LEU A 253 2.06 25.92 -6.58
N GLU A 254 2.92 25.88 -5.56
CA GLU A 254 3.78 27.01 -5.19
C GLU A 254 4.78 27.35 -6.30
N ALA A 255 5.44 26.34 -6.87
CA ALA A 255 6.36 26.54 -7.99
C ALA A 255 5.67 27.14 -9.21
N ASP A 256 4.47 26.68 -9.54
CA ASP A 256 3.68 27.18 -10.66
C ASP A 256 3.17 28.61 -10.42
N ARG A 257 2.76 28.93 -9.19
CA ARG A 257 2.42 30.30 -8.81
C ARG A 257 3.61 31.26 -8.98
N LEU A 258 4.78 30.88 -8.50
CA LEU A 258 6.01 31.68 -8.63
C LEU A 258 6.40 31.89 -10.11
N ARG A 259 6.26 30.85 -10.94
CA ARG A 259 6.47 30.95 -12.40
C ARG A 259 5.48 31.93 -13.04
N ALA A 260 4.19 31.83 -12.71
CA ALA A 260 3.16 32.72 -13.23
C ALA A 260 3.42 34.19 -12.82
N ASP A 261 3.85 34.43 -11.57
CA ASP A 261 4.21 35.75 -11.07
C ASP A 261 5.43 36.34 -11.78
N ALA A 262 6.45 35.50 -12.06
CA ALA A 262 7.63 35.92 -12.82
C ALA A 262 7.26 36.30 -14.27
N LEU A 263 6.42 35.50 -14.93
CA LEU A 263 5.92 35.80 -16.28
C LEU A 263 5.12 37.11 -16.31
N ARG A 264 4.25 37.34 -15.33
CA ARG A 264 3.49 38.60 -15.20
C ARG A 264 4.41 39.81 -14.98
N LYS A 265 5.44 39.69 -14.15
CA LYS A 265 6.43 40.77 -13.94
C LYS A 265 7.21 41.09 -15.21
N ASN A 266 7.62 40.07 -15.98
CA ASN A 266 8.32 40.25 -17.25
C ASN A 266 7.42 40.89 -18.31
N ALA A 267 6.15 40.48 -18.43
CA ALA A 267 5.19 41.09 -19.34
C ALA A 267 4.95 42.58 -19.01
N LYS A 268 4.81 42.94 -17.72
CA LYS A 268 4.70 44.34 -17.30
C LYS A 268 5.94 45.14 -17.69
N ARG A 269 7.15 44.62 -17.44
CA ARG A 269 8.42 45.26 -17.84
C ARG A 269 8.52 45.47 -19.35
N ALA A 270 8.17 44.46 -20.15
CA ALA A 270 8.17 44.56 -21.61
C ALA A 270 7.17 45.62 -22.11
N SER A 271 5.95 45.66 -21.55
CA SER A 271 4.97 46.69 -21.92
C SER A 271 5.46 48.10 -21.55
N SER A 272 6.08 48.29 -20.39
CA SER A 272 6.62 49.60 -19.97
C SER A 272 7.84 50.06 -20.78
N ALA A 273 8.57 49.14 -21.41
CA ALA A 273 9.69 49.45 -22.30
C ALA A 273 9.24 49.84 -23.72
N GLN A 274 8.02 49.45 -24.13
CA GLN A 274 7.43 49.81 -25.43
C GLN A 274 6.89 51.25 -25.48
N TRP A 275 6.75 51.92 -24.33
CA TRP A 275 6.27 53.30 -24.22
C TRP A 275 7.38 54.31 -23.84
N ARG A 276 8.65 53.92 -24.00
CA ARG A 276 9.83 54.80 -23.91
C ARG A 276 10.53 54.84 -25.24
#